data_AF-A0A9D1EPW1-F1
#
_entry.id   AF-A0A9D1EPW1-F1
#
_cell.length_a   1.000
_cell.length_b   1.000
_cell.length_c   1.000
_cell.angle_alpha   90.00
_cell.angle_beta   90.00
_cell.angle_gamma   90.00
#
_symmetry.space_group_name_H-M   'P 1'
#
loop_
_entity.id
_entity.type
_entity.pdbx_description
1 polymer ?
#
loop_
_entity_poly.entity_id
_entity_poly.type
_entity_poly.pdbx_seq_one_letter_code
_entity_poly.pdbx_strand_id
1 'polypeptide(L)'
;MKVTQTAQNVKTPATPKTQKKTLKYRYCDNGFTITLKVIVTLIYVWSCFFWAGVTILNFYINSPESSHLATGFLVGSLLMTASLVLMYLRFYILQLPFCAAGAAVYLVHAGEMIDVAHGTSVVFTPTFELRYMPVVAIIIISAALAMLEIWHIVSIRSSEKEKFNNSPSKSILDD
;
A
#
# COMPACT_ATOMS: atom_id res chain seq x y z
N MET A 1 73.43 -29.44 9.68
CA MET A 1 72.13 -29.79 10.31
C MET A 1 71.04 -28.96 9.64
N LYS A 2 70.24 -29.58 8.76
CA LYS A 2 69.12 -28.91 8.07
C LYS A 2 67.85 -29.13 8.88
N VAL A 3 67.31 -28.05 9.44
CA VAL A 3 66.01 -28.04 10.11
C VAL A 3 64.94 -28.04 9.02
N THR A 4 64.18 -29.12 8.91
CA THR A 4 63.06 -29.23 7.98
C THR A 4 61.82 -28.73 8.71
N GLN A 5 61.34 -27.54 8.34
CA GLN A 5 60.08 -27.00 8.84
C GLN A 5 58.91 -27.69 8.14
N THR A 6 58.13 -28.44 8.91
CA THR A 6 56.87 -29.03 8.49
C THR A 6 55.83 -27.92 8.37
N ALA A 7 55.40 -27.62 7.14
CA ALA A 7 54.33 -26.67 6.87
C ALA A 7 53.00 -27.18 7.44
N GLN A 8 52.48 -26.50 8.46
CA GLN A 8 51.14 -26.71 8.97
C GLN A 8 50.11 -26.24 7.93
N ASN A 9 49.40 -27.20 7.34
CA ASN A 9 48.26 -26.96 6.47
C ASN A 9 47.06 -26.55 7.35
N VAL A 10 46.95 -25.24 7.60
CA VAL A 10 45.79 -24.65 8.29
C VAL A 10 44.59 -24.73 7.35
N LYS A 11 43.77 -25.75 7.55
CA LYS A 11 42.49 -25.93 6.88
C LYS A 11 41.56 -24.79 7.32
N THR A 12 41.43 -23.76 6.49
CA THR A 12 40.51 -22.64 6.72
C THR A 12 39.08 -23.19 6.86
N PRO A 13 38.34 -22.90 7.95
CA PRO A 13 36.96 -23.33 8.05
C PRO A 13 36.15 -22.63 6.96
N ALA A 14 35.49 -23.43 6.12
CA ALA A 14 34.62 -22.94 5.07
C ALA A 14 33.54 -22.05 5.70
N THR A 15 33.54 -20.78 5.31
CA THR A 15 32.50 -19.81 5.67
C THR A 15 31.15 -20.42 5.28
N PRO A 16 30.15 -20.47 6.18
CA PRO A 16 28.83 -20.94 5.81
C PRO A 16 28.31 -19.97 4.73
N LYS A 17 28.18 -20.47 3.49
CA LYS A 17 27.45 -19.80 2.43
C LYS A 17 26.00 -19.71 2.87
N THR A 18 25.66 -18.67 3.61
CA THR A 18 24.29 -18.34 3.99
C THR A 18 23.53 -18.19 2.70
N GLN A 19 22.75 -19.23 2.42
CA GLN A 19 22.02 -19.41 1.18
C GLN A 19 21.21 -18.15 0.89
N LYS A 20 21.44 -17.56 -0.30
CA LYS A 20 20.54 -16.63 -0.97
C LYS A 20 19.18 -17.31 -1.25
N LYS A 21 18.44 -17.64 -0.19
CA LYS A 21 17.11 -18.26 -0.22
C LYS A 21 15.99 -17.27 0.11
N THR A 22 16.28 -15.97 0.13
CA THR A 22 15.31 -14.95 0.56
C THR A 22 14.40 -14.39 -0.54
N LEU A 23 14.50 -14.88 -1.79
CA LEU A 23 13.70 -14.35 -2.91
C LEU A 23 12.63 -15.31 -3.46
N LYS A 24 12.43 -16.49 -2.87
CA LYS A 24 11.56 -17.54 -3.43
C LYS A 24 10.26 -17.81 -2.68
N TYR A 25 9.78 -16.83 -1.90
CA TYR A 25 8.37 -16.76 -1.51
C TYR A 25 7.79 -15.47 -2.09
N ARG A 26 7.72 -15.42 -3.43
CA ARG A 26 6.84 -14.45 -4.09
C ARG A 26 5.44 -14.90 -3.74
N TYR A 27 4.91 -14.28 -2.69
CA TYR A 27 3.57 -14.50 -2.13
C TYR A 27 2.57 -14.78 -3.28
N CYS A 28 1.83 -15.89 -3.26
CA CYS A 28 0.65 -15.96 -4.12
C CYS A 28 -0.41 -15.08 -3.44
N ASP A 29 -1.01 -14.16 -4.18
CA ASP A 29 -2.21 -13.51 -3.67
C ASP A 29 -3.29 -14.60 -3.55
N ASN A 30 -3.97 -14.64 -2.40
CA ASN A 30 -5.12 -15.53 -2.25
C ASN A 30 -6.23 -15.02 -3.18
N GLY A 31 -7.09 -15.92 -3.67
CA GLY A 31 -8.24 -15.52 -4.50
C GLY A 31 -9.08 -14.41 -3.84
N PHE A 32 -9.20 -14.46 -2.51
CA PHE A 32 -9.83 -13.41 -1.71
C PHE A 32 -9.15 -12.02 -1.83
N THR A 33 -7.82 -11.94 -1.75
CA THR A 33 -7.12 -10.63 -1.86
C THR A 33 -7.20 -10.09 -3.28
N ILE A 34 -7.23 -10.96 -4.29
CA ILE A 34 -7.46 -10.56 -5.68
C ILE A 34 -8.87 -9.97 -5.83
N THR A 35 -9.89 -10.65 -5.32
CA THR A 35 -11.27 -10.16 -5.37
C THR A 35 -11.41 -8.79 -4.70
N LEU A 36 -10.81 -8.60 -3.52
CA LEU A 36 -10.80 -7.29 -2.85
C LEU A 36 -10.13 -6.21 -3.70
N LYS A 37 -8.99 -6.52 -4.33
CA LYS A 37 -8.31 -5.56 -5.21
C LYS A 37 -9.18 -5.16 -6.39
N VAL A 38 -9.85 -6.13 -7.01
CA VAL A 38 -10.78 -5.86 -8.13
C VAL A 38 -11.93 -4.97 -7.69
N ILE A 39 -12.55 -5.25 -6.54
CA ILE A 39 -13.63 -4.40 -5.99
C ILE A 39 -13.13 -2.97 -5.76
N VAL A 40 -11.97 -2.80 -5.12
CA VAL A 40 -11.37 -1.49 -4.90
C VAL A 40 -11.12 -0.76 -6.22
N THR A 41 -10.58 -1.44 -7.22
CA THR A 41 -10.33 -0.86 -8.54
C THR A 41 -11.62 -0.41 -9.23
N LEU A 42 -12.70 -1.20 -9.15
CA LEU A 42 -14.00 -0.81 -9.71
C LEU A 42 -14.54 0.45 -9.04
N ILE A 43 -14.49 0.51 -7.70
CA ILE A 43 -14.92 1.68 -6.94
C ILE A 43 -14.06 2.90 -7.30
N TYR A 44 -12.74 2.72 -7.41
CA TYR A 44 -11.81 3.77 -7.79
C TYR A 44 -12.11 4.32 -9.19
N VAL A 45 -12.30 3.45 -10.19
CA VAL A 45 -12.58 3.86 -11.57
C VAL A 45 -13.90 4.63 -11.64
N TRP A 46 -14.92 4.19 -10.91
CA TRP A 46 -16.20 4.89 -10.85
C TRP A 46 -16.07 6.27 -10.19
N SER A 47 -15.57 6.34 -8.95
CA SER A 47 -15.55 7.57 -8.16
C SER A 47 -14.37 8.48 -8.49
N CYS A 48 -13.15 7.97 -8.33
CA CYS A 48 -11.92 8.77 -8.42
C CYS A 48 -11.45 9.04 -9.85
N PHE A 49 -11.82 8.21 -10.82
CA PHE A 49 -11.42 8.44 -12.21
C PHE A 49 -12.53 9.11 -13.02
N PHE A 50 -13.69 8.46 -13.16
CA PHE A 50 -14.78 8.97 -13.99
C PHE A 50 -15.43 10.23 -13.40
N TRP A 51 -16.01 10.14 -12.20
CA TRP A 51 -16.70 11.29 -11.61
C TRP A 51 -15.77 12.42 -11.21
N ALA A 52 -14.58 12.11 -10.68
CA ALA A 52 -13.60 13.15 -10.38
C ALA A 52 -13.14 13.86 -11.65
N GLY A 53 -12.80 13.13 -12.70
CA GLY A 53 -12.34 13.72 -13.97
C GLY A 53 -13.38 14.66 -14.59
N VAL A 54 -14.64 14.23 -14.64
CA VAL A 54 -15.75 15.07 -15.13
C VAL A 54 -15.88 16.35 -14.29
N THR A 55 -15.83 16.24 -12.97
CA THR A 55 -16.00 17.38 -12.06
C THR A 55 -14.84 18.35 -12.09
N ILE A 56 -13.60 17.84 -12.17
CA ILE A 56 -12.39 18.65 -12.32
C ILE A 56 -12.47 19.46 -13.62
N LEU A 57 -12.77 18.81 -14.75
CA LEU A 57 -12.90 19.48 -16.04
C LEU A 57 -14.00 20.55 -16.01
N ASN A 58 -15.15 20.20 -15.45
CA ASN A 58 -16.29 21.10 -15.33
C ASN A 58 -15.94 22.36 -14.53
N PHE A 59 -15.26 22.21 -13.39
CA PHE A 59 -14.84 23.35 -12.56
C PHE A 59 -13.78 24.23 -13.23
N TYR A 60 -12.80 23.64 -13.92
CA TYR A 60 -11.82 24.44 -14.65
C TYR A 60 -12.45 25.29 -15.75
N ILE A 61 -13.52 24.79 -16.40
CA ILE A 61 -14.21 25.50 -17.47
C ILE A 61 -15.20 26.53 -16.93
N ASN A 62 -16.07 26.12 -15.99
CA ASN A 62 -17.22 26.91 -15.56
C ASN A 62 -16.99 27.72 -14.28
N SER A 63 -15.90 27.48 -13.55
CA SER A 63 -15.59 28.16 -12.29
C SER A 63 -14.08 28.41 -12.12
N PRO A 64 -13.45 29.16 -13.05
CA PRO A 64 -12.00 29.37 -13.04
C PRO A 64 -11.49 30.06 -11.76
N GLU A 65 -12.31 30.89 -11.11
CA GLU A 65 -11.98 31.54 -9.84
C GLU A 65 -11.78 30.53 -8.69
N SER A 66 -12.41 29.36 -8.78
CA SER A 66 -12.31 28.25 -7.82
C SER A 66 -11.44 27.09 -8.34
N SER A 67 -10.60 27.34 -9.35
CA SER A 67 -9.71 26.33 -9.95
C SER A 67 -8.73 25.68 -8.96
N HIS A 68 -8.42 26.34 -7.85
CA HIS A 68 -7.62 25.77 -6.76
C HIS A 68 -8.29 24.54 -6.13
N LEU A 69 -9.63 24.50 -6.02
CA LEU A 69 -10.38 23.35 -5.53
C LEU A 69 -10.28 22.16 -6.48
N ALA A 70 -10.42 22.40 -7.78
CA ALA A 70 -10.25 21.38 -8.80
C ALA A 70 -8.82 20.80 -8.81
N THR A 71 -7.83 21.66 -8.55
CA THR A 71 -6.42 21.25 -8.44
C THR A 71 -6.19 20.40 -7.19
N GLY A 72 -6.73 20.79 -6.04
CA GLY A 72 -6.66 19.99 -4.81
C GLY A 72 -7.36 18.65 -4.97
N PHE A 73 -8.51 18.63 -5.63
CA PHE A 73 -9.26 17.41 -5.92
C PHE A 73 -8.52 16.46 -6.88
N LEU A 74 -7.80 17.02 -7.86
CA LEU A 74 -6.89 16.27 -8.73
C LEU A 74 -5.72 15.67 -7.92
N VAL A 75 -5.11 16.43 -7.02
CA VAL A 75 -4.02 15.94 -6.15
C VAL A 75 -4.50 14.78 -5.28
N GLY A 76 -5.67 14.89 -4.66
CA GLY A 76 -6.29 13.79 -3.92
C GLY A 76 -6.50 12.55 -4.78
N SER A 77 -6.98 12.73 -6.02
CA SER A 77 -7.18 11.65 -6.99
C SER A 77 -5.87 10.96 -7.38
N LEU A 78 -4.78 11.71 -7.58
CA LEU A 78 -3.45 11.18 -7.89
C LEU A 78 -2.85 10.40 -6.73
N LEU A 79 -3.01 10.87 -5.49
CA LEU A 79 -2.61 10.12 -4.29
C LEU A 79 -3.36 8.81 -4.16
N MET A 80 -4.66 8.81 -4.46
CA MET A 80 -5.47 7.59 -4.54
C MET A 80 -4.98 6.66 -5.66
N THR A 81 -4.57 7.17 -6.83
CA THR A 81 -3.94 6.37 -7.89
C THR A 81 -2.64 5.73 -7.40
N ALA A 82 -1.77 6.50 -6.75
CA ALA A 82 -0.51 6.00 -6.21
C ALA A 82 -0.77 4.90 -5.17
N SER A 83 -1.75 5.10 -4.30
CA SER A 83 -2.22 4.09 -3.34
C SER A 83 -2.68 2.81 -4.05
N LEU A 84 -3.47 2.92 -5.12
CA LEU A 84 -3.92 1.78 -5.91
C LEU A 84 -2.74 0.99 -6.50
N VAL A 85 -1.75 1.69 -7.07
CA VAL A 85 -0.52 1.07 -7.59
C VAL A 85 0.23 0.33 -6.49
N LEU A 86 0.42 0.97 -5.33
CA LEU A 86 1.07 0.35 -4.17
C LEU A 86 0.32 -0.90 -3.68
N MET A 87 -1.01 -0.93 -3.76
CA MET A 87 -1.84 -2.10 -3.42
C MET A 87 -1.54 -3.29 -4.36
N TYR A 88 -1.38 -3.03 -5.66
CA TYR A 88 -1.00 -4.07 -6.64
C TYR A 88 0.45 -4.52 -6.48
N LEU A 89 1.34 -3.62 -6.07
CA LEU A 89 2.72 -3.95 -5.68
C LEU A 89 2.82 -4.63 -4.30
N ARG A 90 1.69 -4.72 -3.57
CA ARG A 90 1.55 -5.34 -2.24
C ARG A 90 2.33 -4.64 -1.13
N PHE A 91 2.55 -3.33 -1.27
CA PHE A 91 3.09 -2.52 -0.19
C PHE A 91 1.95 -1.97 0.67
N TYR A 92 1.16 -2.83 1.34
CA TYR A 92 -0.10 -2.38 1.98
C TYR A 92 0.15 -1.42 3.16
N ILE A 93 1.26 -1.61 3.89
CA ILE A 93 1.68 -0.67 4.95
C ILE A 93 1.95 0.73 4.40
N LEU A 94 2.62 0.85 3.25
CA LEU A 94 2.90 2.15 2.61
C LEU A 94 1.68 2.68 1.86
N GLN A 95 0.84 1.78 1.35
CA GLN A 95 -0.37 2.10 0.60
C GLN A 95 -1.44 2.80 1.46
N LEU A 96 -1.63 2.36 2.71
CA LEU A 96 -2.64 2.90 3.62
C LEU A 96 -2.50 4.41 3.88
N PRO A 97 -1.32 4.97 4.24
CA PRO A 97 -1.19 6.41 4.44
C PRO A 97 -1.42 7.21 3.15
N PHE A 98 -1.01 6.69 1.99
CA PHE A 98 -1.34 7.31 0.70
C PHE A 98 -2.85 7.28 0.41
N CYS A 99 -3.53 6.19 0.77
CA CYS A 99 -4.98 6.08 0.65
C CYS A 99 -5.68 7.09 1.56
N ALA A 100 -5.26 7.18 2.82
CA ALA A 100 -5.89 8.05 3.81
C ALA A 100 -5.66 9.53 3.46
N ALA A 101 -4.42 9.91 3.10
CA ALA A 101 -4.11 11.27 2.69
C ALA A 101 -4.84 11.65 1.39
N GLY A 102 -4.80 10.76 0.39
CA GLY A 102 -5.51 10.97 -0.88
C GLY A 102 -7.00 11.13 -0.68
N ALA A 103 -7.63 10.25 0.11
CA ALA A 103 -9.06 10.31 0.39
C ALA A 103 -9.45 11.55 1.22
N ALA A 104 -8.64 11.96 2.19
CA ALA A 104 -8.89 13.17 2.98
C ALA A 104 -8.89 14.42 2.08
N VAL A 105 -7.84 14.60 1.28
CA VAL A 105 -7.73 15.72 0.32
C VAL A 105 -8.86 15.67 -0.70
N TYR A 106 -9.17 14.47 -1.21
CA TYR A 106 -10.24 14.25 -2.16
C TYR A 106 -11.60 14.67 -1.60
N LEU A 107 -11.97 14.17 -0.42
CA LEU A 107 -13.30 14.41 0.16
C LEU A 107 -13.48 15.85 0.65
N VAL A 108 -12.43 16.48 1.20
CA VAL A 108 -12.47 17.89 1.64
C VAL A 108 -12.76 18.79 0.44
N HIS A 109 -11.96 18.70 -0.62
CA HIS A 109 -12.17 19.55 -1.79
C HIS A 109 -13.43 19.18 -2.56
N ALA A 110 -13.82 17.90 -2.59
CA ALA A 110 -15.11 17.51 -3.14
C ALA A 110 -16.26 18.22 -2.41
N GLY A 111 -16.23 18.25 -1.07
CA GLY A 111 -17.21 18.96 -0.25
C GLY A 111 -17.27 20.46 -0.53
N GLU A 112 -16.11 21.12 -0.54
CA GLU A 112 -16.01 22.56 -0.85
C GLU A 112 -16.53 22.88 -2.27
N MET A 113 -16.28 21.99 -3.25
CA MET A 113 -16.81 22.12 -4.60
C MET A 113 -18.34 22.00 -4.64
N ILE A 114 -18.97 21.19 -3.78
CA ILE A 114 -20.45 21.18 -3.66
C ILE A 114 -20.94 22.53 -3.16
N ASP A 115 -20.31 23.09 -2.13
CA ASP A 115 -20.79 24.34 -1.53
C ASP A 115 -20.76 25.48 -2.55
N VAL A 116 -19.71 25.53 -3.37
CA VAL A 116 -19.62 26.45 -4.52
C VAL A 116 -20.65 26.11 -5.60
N ALA A 117 -20.90 24.82 -5.85
CA ALA A 117 -21.88 24.36 -6.83
C ALA A 117 -23.34 24.62 -6.41
N HIS A 118 -23.67 24.64 -5.12
CA HIS A 118 -25.01 25.01 -4.65
C HIS A 118 -25.30 26.50 -4.86
N GLY A 119 -24.26 27.33 -4.92
CA GLY A 119 -24.37 28.76 -5.27
C GLY A 119 -24.43 29.04 -6.77
N THR A 120 -24.23 28.03 -7.62
CA THR A 120 -24.22 28.15 -9.08
C THR A 120 -25.26 27.19 -9.68
N SER A 121 -25.82 27.47 -10.86
CA SER A 121 -26.84 26.59 -11.48
C SER A 121 -26.27 25.27 -12.03
N VAL A 122 -25.10 24.84 -11.54
CA VAL A 122 -24.36 23.67 -12.00
C VAL A 122 -24.93 22.45 -11.29
N VAL A 123 -26.01 21.90 -11.83
CA VAL A 123 -26.76 20.79 -11.25
C VAL A 123 -25.93 19.50 -11.21
N PHE A 124 -25.46 19.11 -10.03
CA PHE A 124 -24.88 17.79 -9.76
C PHE A 124 -25.98 16.76 -9.44
N THR A 125 -26.74 16.31 -10.44
CA THR A 125 -27.65 15.15 -10.33
C THR A 125 -27.01 13.94 -11.02
N PRO A 126 -26.69 12.80 -10.35
CA PRO A 126 -27.11 12.32 -9.02
C PRO A 126 -26.31 12.87 -7.81
N THR A 127 -26.86 12.62 -6.61
CA THR A 127 -26.38 13.04 -5.28
C THR A 127 -24.89 12.76 -5.06
N PHE A 128 -24.21 13.76 -4.48
CA PHE A 128 -22.79 13.74 -4.12
C PHE A 128 -22.35 12.44 -3.42
N GLU A 129 -23.16 11.95 -2.49
CA GLU A 129 -22.88 10.74 -1.71
C GLU A 129 -22.61 9.53 -2.61
N LEU A 130 -23.41 9.35 -3.67
CA LEU A 130 -23.28 8.20 -4.56
C LEU A 130 -22.02 8.28 -5.44
N ARG A 131 -21.54 9.50 -5.72
CA ARG A 131 -20.38 9.73 -6.58
C ARG A 131 -19.07 9.57 -5.82
N TYR A 132 -19.00 10.10 -4.59
CA TYR A 132 -17.72 10.31 -3.91
C TYR A 132 -17.56 9.56 -2.58
N MET A 133 -18.65 9.23 -1.87
CA MET A 133 -18.55 8.42 -0.65
C MET A 133 -18.04 6.99 -0.84
N PRO A 134 -18.14 6.34 -2.03
CA PRO A 134 -17.52 5.03 -2.22
C PRO A 134 -16.01 5.01 -1.95
N VAL A 135 -15.32 6.17 -1.96
CA VAL A 135 -13.92 6.29 -1.53
C VAL A 135 -13.70 5.84 -0.09
N VAL A 136 -14.68 6.00 0.80
CA VAL A 136 -14.60 5.51 2.18
C VAL A 136 -14.49 3.98 2.22
N ALA A 137 -15.19 3.28 1.33
CA ALA A 137 -15.09 1.83 1.22
C ALA A 137 -13.67 1.40 0.78
N ILE A 138 -13.00 2.19 -0.07
CA ILE A 138 -11.59 1.95 -0.44
C ILE A 138 -10.68 2.02 0.79
N ILE A 139 -10.88 3.01 1.66
CA ILE A 139 -10.09 3.15 2.90
C ILE A 139 -10.30 1.94 3.82
N ILE A 140 -11.55 1.52 4.02
CA ILE A 140 -11.88 0.38 4.90
C ILE A 140 -11.23 -0.91 4.39
N ILE A 141 -11.34 -1.18 3.08
CA ILE A 141 -10.72 -2.37 2.47
C ILE A 141 -9.19 -2.28 2.56
N SER A 142 -8.62 -1.10 2.31
CA SER A 142 -7.17 -0.88 2.40
C SER A 142 -6.65 -1.11 3.82
N ALA A 143 -7.38 -0.63 4.84
CA ALA A 143 -7.04 -0.86 6.25
C ALA A 143 -7.10 -2.35 6.59
N ALA A 144 -8.12 -3.08 6.10
CA ALA A 144 -8.22 -4.52 6.30
C ALA A 144 -7.02 -5.27 5.66
N LEU A 145 -6.62 -4.92 4.44
CA LEU A 145 -5.46 -5.52 3.78
C LEU A 145 -4.15 -5.22 4.53
N ALA A 146 -3.95 -3.98 4.99
CA ALA A 146 -2.79 -3.59 5.78
C ALA A 146 -2.73 -4.34 7.13
N MET A 147 -3.86 -4.50 7.83
CA MET A 147 -3.94 -5.28 9.07
C MET A 147 -3.59 -6.75 8.86
N LEU A 148 -4.04 -7.36 7.77
CA LEU A 148 -3.68 -8.74 7.40
C LEU A 148 -2.16 -8.87 7.15
N GLU A 149 -1.55 -7.91 6.47
CA GLU A 149 -0.10 -7.90 6.24
C GLU A 149 0.67 -7.76 7.55
N ILE A 150 0.25 -6.84 8.44
CA ILE A 150 0.88 -6.63 9.75
C ILE A 150 0.77 -7.89 10.60
N TRP A 151 -0.43 -8.50 10.70
CA TRP A 151 -0.61 -9.76 11.43
C TRP A 151 0.36 -10.81 10.91
N HIS A 152 0.42 -10.99 9.60
CA HIS A 152 1.29 -11.99 9.00
C HIS A 152 2.78 -11.75 9.31
N ILE A 153 3.25 -10.49 9.24
CA ILE A 153 4.64 -10.16 9.61
C ILE A 153 4.89 -10.49 11.09
N VAL A 154 3.93 -10.19 11.97
CA VAL A 154 4.03 -10.49 13.41
C VAL A 154 4.04 -12.00 13.67
N SER A 155 3.19 -12.77 12.98
CA SER A 155 3.11 -14.22 13.17
C SER A 155 4.37 -14.94 12.71
N ILE A 156 4.97 -14.53 11.58
CA ILE A 156 6.28 -15.04 11.14
C ILE A 156 7.33 -14.75 12.19
N ARG A 157 7.44 -13.50 12.65
CA ARG A 157 8.42 -13.11 13.68
C ARG A 157 8.25 -13.91 14.96
N SER A 158 7.02 -14.18 15.39
CA SER A 158 6.75 -15.01 16.56
C SER A 158 7.20 -16.45 16.36
N SER A 159 6.90 -17.04 15.20
CA SER A 159 7.32 -18.42 14.88
C SER A 159 8.85 -18.55 14.78
N GLU A 160 9.54 -17.55 14.24
CA GLU A 160 11.01 -17.52 14.20
C GLU A 160 11.63 -17.41 15.59
N LYS A 161 11.06 -16.59 16.48
CA LYS A 161 11.48 -16.51 17.89
C LYS A 161 11.29 -17.84 18.61
N GLU A 162 10.18 -18.53 18.38
CA GLU A 162 9.92 -19.85 18.96
C GLU A 162 10.91 -20.90 18.43
N LYS A 163 11.20 -20.91 17.12
CA LYS A 163 12.22 -21.80 16.53
C LYS A 163 13.62 -21.51 17.04
N PHE A 164 13.97 -20.25 17.28
CA PHE A 164 15.26 -19.88 17.88
C PHE A 164 15.36 -20.37 19.33
N ASN A 165 14.32 -20.15 20.13
CA ASN A 165 14.29 -20.58 21.53
C ASN A 165 14.25 -22.11 21.70
N ASN A 166 13.61 -22.83 20.76
CA ASN A 166 13.55 -24.29 20.75
C ASN A 166 14.68 -24.94 19.92
N SER A 167 15.58 -24.16 19.32
CA SER A 167 16.73 -24.75 18.65
C SER A 167 17.69 -25.28 19.73
N PRO A 168 18.14 -26.54 19.63
CA PRO A 168 19.07 -27.10 20.60
C PRO A 168 20.28 -26.18 20.65
N SER A 169 20.59 -25.68 21.85
CA SER A 169 21.68 -24.73 22.07
C SER A 169 22.93 -25.26 21.39
N LYS A 170 23.46 -24.50 20.42
CA LYS A 170 24.80 -24.70 19.86
C LYS A 170 25.88 -24.36 20.90
N SER A 171 25.75 -24.81 22.15
CA SER A 171 26.65 -24.40 23.24
C SER A 171 27.16 -25.54 24.12
N ILE A 172 27.08 -26.81 23.70
CA ILE A 172 27.57 -27.94 24.52
C ILE A 172 28.53 -28.90 23.79
N LEU A 173 28.85 -28.69 22.50
CA LEU A 173 29.73 -29.61 21.74
C LEU A 173 30.97 -28.97 21.11
N ASP A 174 31.35 -27.77 21.55
CA ASP A 174 32.66 -27.18 21.25
C ASP A 174 33.42 -26.93 22.58
N ASP A 175 33.67 -28.01 23.33
CA ASP A 175 34.74 -28.11 24.34
C ASP A 175 35.73 -29.20 23.89
#